data_AF-A0A3B0RK12-F1
#
_entry.id   AF-A0A3B0RK12-F1
#
_cell.length_a   1.000
_cell.length_b   1.000
_cell.length_c   1.000
_cell.angle_alpha   90.00
_cell.angle_beta   90.00
_cell.angle_gamma   90.00
#
_symmetry.space_group_name_H-M   'P 1'
#
loop_
_entity.id
_entity.type
_entity.pdbx_description
1 polymer ?
#
loop_
_entity_poly.entity_id
_entity_poly.type
_entity_poly.pdbx_seq_one_letter_code
_entity_poly.pdbx_strand_id
1 'polypeptide(L)'
;MVVNNVHYLFITDLNNLFTLAIMKQPNQLQGYKVDKSTLISLEKGKIPPQAIDLEEVVLGAMMIDKKGVDEVIDILSSNAFYKESHQYIFEAILKLFENSEPIDLLTVSSQLKKDS
;
A
#
# COMPACT_ATOMS: atom_id res chain seq x y z
N MET A 1 14.79 49.98 54.98
CA MET A 1 13.76 49.29 54.17
C MET A 1 14.19 49.43 52.73
N VAL A 2 14.03 48.39 51.89
CA VAL A 2 14.68 48.19 50.58
C VAL A 2 16.10 47.61 50.68
N VAL A 3 16.26 46.30 50.49
CA VAL A 3 16.57 45.66 49.20
C VAL A 3 16.19 44.17 49.30
N ASN A 4 15.11 43.76 48.65
CA ASN A 4 14.74 42.36 48.43
C ASN A 4 14.23 42.28 46.99
N ASN A 5 15.13 42.33 46.00
CA ASN A 5 14.70 42.14 44.61
C ASN A 5 15.83 41.81 43.64
N VAL A 6 16.46 40.65 43.80
CA VAL A 6 17.27 40.09 42.69
C VAL A 6 17.19 38.56 42.54
N HIS A 7 16.51 37.85 43.45
CA HIS A 7 16.45 36.39 43.39
C HIS A 7 15.17 35.82 42.74
N TYR A 8 14.19 36.67 42.42
CA TYR A 8 12.94 36.24 41.77
C TYR A 8 12.96 36.35 40.23
N LEU A 9 13.99 36.95 39.63
CA LEU A 9 14.05 37.14 38.18
C LEU A 9 14.57 35.93 37.37
N PHE A 10 15.02 34.84 38.02
CA PHE A 10 15.56 33.67 37.31
C PHE A 10 14.65 32.44 37.34
N ILE A 11 13.61 32.40 38.19
CA ILE A 11 12.68 31.26 38.29
C ILE A 11 11.40 31.50 37.47
N THR A 12 11.05 32.75 37.21
CA THR A 12 9.89 33.10 36.35
C THR A 12 10.15 32.88 34.86
N ASP A 13 11.41 32.84 34.41
CA ASP A 13 11.75 32.73 32.98
C ASP A 13 11.66 31.27 32.45
N LEU A 14 12.03 30.27 33.27
CA LEU A 14 11.91 28.86 32.89
C LEU A 14 10.45 28.39 32.79
N ASN A 15 9.58 28.84 33.70
CA ASN A 15 8.16 28.51 33.64
C ASN A 15 7.47 29.18 32.44
N ASN A 16 7.96 30.35 32.02
CA ASN A 16 7.44 31.06 30.85
C ASN A 16 7.95 30.44 29.54
N LEU A 17 9.20 29.97 29.49
CA LEU A 17 9.74 29.20 28.37
C LEU A 17 9.06 27.83 28.20
N PHE A 18 8.74 27.15 29.32
CA PHE A 18 7.97 25.91 29.28
C PHE A 18 6.53 26.18 28.79
N THR A 19 5.93 27.30 29.20
CA THR A 19 4.60 27.71 28.74
C THR A 19 4.61 28.10 27.26
N LEU A 20 5.63 28.83 26.77
CA LEU A 20 5.79 29.18 25.35
C LEU A 20 6.03 27.95 24.45
N ALA A 21 6.79 26.96 24.93
CA ALA A 21 7.01 25.71 24.21
C ALA A 21 5.73 24.89 24.05
N ILE A 22 4.83 24.95 25.04
CA ILE A 22 3.53 24.26 25.05
C ILE A 22 2.42 25.10 24.37
N MET A 23 2.61 26.41 24.19
CA MET A 23 1.66 27.32 23.50
C MET A 23 1.95 27.52 22.00
N LYS A 24 2.99 26.89 21.43
CA LYS A 24 3.12 26.83 19.97
C LYS A 24 2.03 25.92 19.44
N GLN A 25 0.97 26.57 18.93
CA GLN A 25 -0.24 25.97 18.37
C GLN A 25 0.10 24.68 17.60
N PRO A 26 -0.64 23.59 17.80
CA PRO A 26 -0.55 22.45 16.91
C PRO A 26 -0.87 23.00 15.52
N ASN A 27 0.16 23.06 14.67
CA ASN A 27 -0.01 23.29 13.25
C ASN A 27 -1.15 22.37 12.86
N GLN A 28 -2.26 22.94 12.38
CA GLN A 28 -3.42 22.14 12.05
C GLN A 28 -2.92 21.10 11.04
N LEU A 29 -2.75 19.86 11.50
CA LEU A 29 -2.62 18.74 10.60
C LEU A 29 -3.96 18.72 9.91
N GLN A 30 -3.98 19.37 8.75
CA GLN A 30 -5.12 19.53 7.87
C GLN A 30 -5.82 18.19 7.88
N GLY A 31 -6.99 18.17 8.55
CA GLY A 31 -7.58 16.92 9.02
C GLY A 31 -7.50 15.91 7.90
N TYR A 32 -6.69 14.86 8.11
CA TYR A 32 -6.68 13.75 7.18
C TYR A 32 -8.14 13.38 7.08
N LYS A 33 -8.75 13.57 5.90
CA LYS A 33 -10.13 13.18 5.70
C LYS A 33 -10.11 11.69 5.89
N VAL A 34 -10.47 11.25 7.09
CA VAL A 34 -10.67 9.84 7.38
C VAL A 34 -11.80 9.46 6.46
N ASP A 35 -11.45 8.85 5.33
CA ASP A 35 -12.45 8.31 4.44
C ASP A 35 -13.19 7.27 5.27
N LYS A 36 -14.46 7.57 5.54
CA LYS A 36 -15.32 6.76 6.40
C LYS A 36 -15.53 5.37 5.80
N SER A 37 -15.17 5.17 4.53
CA SER A 37 -14.99 3.84 3.91
C SER A 37 -14.02 2.94 4.69
N THR A 38 -13.00 3.52 5.35
CA THR A 38 -11.97 2.80 6.12
C THR A 38 -12.41 2.50 7.56
N LEU A 39 -13.45 3.16 8.07
CA LEU A 39 -14.13 2.75 9.30
C LEU A 39 -15.03 1.55 9.02
N ILE A 40 -14.41 0.43 8.65
CA ILE A 40 -15.08 -0.83 8.43
C ILE A 40 -15.54 -1.35 9.79
N SER A 41 -16.85 -1.28 10.03
CA SER A 41 -17.52 -1.82 11.20
C SER A 41 -17.04 -3.22 11.53
N LEU A 42 -16.50 -3.39 12.73
CA LEU A 42 -15.98 -4.65 13.30
C LEU A 42 -17.04 -5.77 13.46
N GLU A 43 -18.25 -5.59 12.92
CA GLU A 43 -19.40 -6.48 13.11
C GLU A 43 -19.82 -7.27 11.87
N LYS A 44 -19.19 -7.04 10.71
CA LYS A 44 -19.37 -7.88 9.51
C LYS A 44 -18.01 -8.46 9.13
N GLY A 45 -17.92 -9.80 9.08
CA GLY A 45 -16.70 -10.57 8.93
C GLY A 45 -15.64 -9.89 8.05
N LYS A 46 -14.44 -9.75 8.60
CA LYS A 46 -13.30 -9.07 7.99
C LYS A 46 -13.06 -9.68 6.60
N ILE A 47 -13.27 -8.88 5.56
CA ILE A 47 -12.73 -9.20 4.25
C ILE A 47 -11.21 -9.30 4.44
N PRO A 48 -10.57 -10.40 4.02
CA PRO A 48 -9.13 -10.54 4.16
C PRO A 48 -8.41 -9.37 3.45
N PRO A 49 -7.27 -8.90 3.97
CA PRO A 49 -6.51 -7.83 3.32
C PRO A 49 -6.13 -8.28 1.90
N GLN A 50 -6.51 -7.47 0.91
CA GLN A 50 -6.36 -7.76 -0.52
C GLN A 50 -5.97 -6.48 -1.26
N ALA A 51 -5.14 -6.61 -2.29
CA ALA A 51 -4.63 -5.49 -3.09
C ALA A 51 -4.80 -5.83 -4.59
N ILE A 52 -6.05 -5.73 -5.05
CA ILE A 52 -6.45 -6.11 -6.40
C ILE A 52 -5.77 -5.28 -7.48
N ASP A 53 -5.54 -4.00 -7.20
CA ASP A 53 -4.79 -3.09 -8.05
C ASP A 53 -3.33 -3.56 -8.25
N LEU A 54 -2.72 -4.12 -7.21
CA LEU A 54 -1.37 -4.68 -7.31
C LEU A 54 -1.35 -5.96 -8.15
N GLU A 55 -2.40 -6.77 -8.12
CA GLU A 55 -2.51 -7.95 -8.99
C GLU A 55 -2.48 -7.56 -10.47
N GLU A 56 -3.23 -6.51 -10.85
CA GLU A 56 -3.25 -5.99 -12.23
C GLU A 56 -1.87 -5.47 -12.66
N VAL A 57 -1.16 -4.78 -11.75
CA VAL A 57 0.21 -4.28 -11.99
C VAL A 57 1.19 -5.43 -12.21
N VAL A 58 1.11 -6.49 -11.39
CA VAL A 58 2.00 -7.66 -11.52
C VAL A 58 1.78 -8.36 -12.86
N LEU A 59 0.53 -8.68 -13.20
CA LEU A 59 0.20 -9.33 -14.47
C LEU A 59 0.59 -8.47 -15.67
N GLY A 60 0.34 -7.16 -15.61
CA GLY A 60 0.74 -6.22 -16.65
C GLY A 60 2.26 -6.14 -16.82
N ALA A 61 3.00 -6.08 -15.70
CA ALA A 61 4.47 -6.04 -15.73
C ALA A 61 5.06 -7.30 -16.38
N MET A 62 4.51 -8.48 -16.06
CA MET A 62 4.90 -9.75 -16.68
C MET A 62 4.71 -9.77 -18.19
N MET A 63 3.68 -9.11 -18.72
CA MET A 63 3.42 -9.04 -20.17
C MET A 63 4.27 -7.98 -20.90
N ILE A 64 4.91 -7.07 -20.16
CA ILE A 64 5.74 -5.99 -20.71
C ILE A 64 7.22 -6.39 -20.69
N ASP A 65 7.70 -6.91 -19.55
CA ASP A 65 9.08 -7.30 -19.36
C ASP A 65 9.25 -8.82 -19.45
N LYS A 66 9.83 -9.28 -20.57
CA LYS A 66 10.09 -10.69 -20.84
C LYS A 66 11.00 -11.35 -19.80
N LYS A 67 11.90 -10.59 -19.16
CA LYS A 67 12.78 -11.14 -18.12
C LYS A 67 12.10 -11.25 -16.76
N GLY A 68 11.08 -10.42 -16.52
CA GLY A 68 10.34 -10.41 -15.27
C GLY A 68 9.52 -11.68 -15.05
N VAL A 69 9.14 -12.38 -16.13
CA VAL A 69 8.35 -13.61 -16.02
C VAL A 69 9.16 -14.77 -15.42
N ASP A 70 10.40 -14.95 -15.87
CA ASP A 70 11.29 -16.02 -15.42
C ASP A 70 11.52 -15.96 -13.90
N GLU A 71 11.68 -14.75 -13.35
CA GLU A 71 11.90 -14.54 -11.91
C GLU A 71 10.63 -14.75 -11.08
N VAL A 72 9.47 -14.43 -11.64
CA VAL A 72 8.19 -14.40 -10.91
C VAL A 72 7.51 -15.76 -10.87
N ILE A 73 7.66 -16.58 -11.92
CA ILE A 73 7.00 -17.90 -12.02
C ILE A 73 7.44 -18.86 -10.91
N ASP A 74 8.69 -18.77 -10.45
CA ASP A 74 9.19 -19.62 -9.37
C ASP A 74 8.65 -19.23 -7.98
N ILE A 75 8.11 -18.02 -7.84
CA ILE A 75 7.70 -17.43 -6.56
C ILE A 75 6.18 -17.42 -6.42
N LEU A 76 5.45 -17.14 -7.51
CA LEU A 76 4.00 -17.00 -7.50
C LEU A 76 3.29 -18.25 -8.00
N SER A 77 2.14 -18.54 -7.39
CA SER A 77 1.18 -19.54 -7.87
C SER A 77 -0.13 -18.87 -8.24
N SER A 78 -0.96 -19.49 -9.08
CA SER A 78 -2.27 -18.94 -9.46
C SER A 78 -3.13 -18.62 -8.24
N ASN A 79 -3.06 -19.46 -7.20
CA ASN A 79 -3.76 -19.26 -5.93
C ASN A 79 -3.35 -18.01 -5.14
N ALA A 80 -2.26 -17.32 -5.52
CA ALA A 80 -1.85 -16.06 -4.90
C ALA A 80 -2.75 -14.88 -5.30
N PHE A 81 -3.48 -15.00 -6.41
CA PHE A 81 -4.39 -13.96 -6.89
C PHE A 81 -5.78 -14.14 -6.27
N TYR A 82 -6.35 -13.04 -5.76
CA TYR A 82 -7.67 -13.06 -5.14
C TYR A 82 -8.79 -13.14 -6.17
N LYS A 83 -8.67 -12.43 -7.30
CA LYS A 83 -9.66 -12.50 -8.38
C LYS A 83 -9.44 -13.76 -9.21
N GLU A 84 -10.49 -14.56 -9.35
CA GLU A 84 -10.50 -15.76 -10.21
C GLU A 84 -10.06 -15.45 -11.66
N SER A 85 -10.51 -14.31 -12.20
CA SER A 85 -10.07 -13.85 -13.53
C SER A 85 -8.55 -13.64 -13.63
N HIS A 86 -7.91 -13.19 -12.55
CA HIS A 86 -6.46 -13.02 -12.50
C HIS A 86 -5.73 -14.35 -12.35
N GLN A 87 -6.33 -15.31 -11.64
CA GLN A 87 -5.83 -16.69 -11.59
C GLN A 87 -5.77 -17.29 -13.00
N TYR A 88 -6.86 -17.17 -13.78
CA TYR A 88 -6.88 -17.66 -15.17
C TYR A 88 -5.86 -16.96 -16.07
N ILE A 89 -5.67 -15.65 -15.92
CA ILE A 89 -4.63 -14.92 -16.67
C ILE A 89 -3.24 -15.47 -16.32
N PHE A 90 -2.95 -15.68 -15.03
CA PHE A 90 -1.66 -16.23 -14.61
C PHE A 90 -1.46 -17.67 -15.11
N GLU A 91 -2.48 -18.51 -15.10
CA GLU A 91 -2.42 -19.87 -15.63
C GLU A 91 -2.14 -19.88 -17.15
N ALA A 92 -2.76 -18.97 -17.90
CA ALA A 92 -2.47 -18.79 -19.32
C ALA A 92 -1.01 -18.35 -19.55
N ILE A 93 -0.49 -17.45 -18.71
CA ILE A 93 0.93 -17.05 -18.73
C ILE A 93 1.84 -18.26 -18.47
N LEU A 94 1.52 -19.09 -17.48
CA LEU A 94 2.30 -20.28 -17.14
C LEU A 94 2.35 -21.28 -18.29
N LYS A 95 1.21 -21.56 -18.94
CA LYS A 95 1.17 -22.43 -20.12
C LYS A 95 2.01 -21.90 -21.28
N LEU A 96 1.96 -20.59 -21.55
CA LEU A 96 2.79 -19.98 -22.58
C LEU A 96 4.28 -20.10 -22.24
N PHE A 97 4.63 -19.88 -20.97
CA PHE A 97 5.99 -20.04 -20.47
C PHE A 97 6.50 -21.48 -20.65
N GLU A 98 5.74 -22.49 -20.23
CA GLU A 98 6.07 -23.91 -20.39
C GLU A 98 6.27 -24.31 -21.85
N ASN A 99 5.47 -23.73 -22.75
CA ASN A 99 5.58 -23.96 -24.20
C ASN A 99 6.64 -23.09 -24.88
N SER A 100 7.38 -22.27 -24.13
CA SER A 100 8.35 -21.30 -24.66
C SER A 100 7.73 -20.35 -25.70
N GLU A 101 6.46 -20.00 -25.53
CA GLU A 101 5.74 -19.03 -26.35
C GLU A 101 5.91 -17.60 -25.80
N PRO A 102 5.76 -16.56 -26.64
CA PRO A 102 5.78 -15.19 -26.16
C PRO A 102 4.67 -14.94 -25.13
N ILE A 103 5.00 -14.13 -24.13
CA ILE A 103 4.11 -13.76 -23.03
C ILE A 103 3.83 -12.26 -23.14
N ASP A 104 2.80 -11.93 -23.90
CA ASP A 104 2.32 -10.58 -24.13
C ASP A 104 0.78 -10.54 -24.17
N LEU A 105 0.20 -9.35 -24.22
CA LEU A 105 -1.25 -9.18 -24.19
C LEU A 105 -1.98 -9.98 -25.29
N LEU A 106 -1.42 -10.06 -26.50
CA LEU A 106 -2.07 -10.72 -27.63
C LEU A 106 -2.04 -12.24 -27.48
N THR A 107 -0.89 -12.78 -27.10
CA THR A 107 -0.67 -14.22 -26.91
C THR A 107 -1.45 -14.73 -25.72
N VAL A 108 -1.43 -14.03 -24.58
CA VAL A 108 -2.24 -14.37 -23.40
C VAL A 108 -3.73 -14.32 -23.71
N SER A 109 -4.22 -13.28 -24.39
CA SER A 109 -5.63 -13.20 -24.79
C SER A 109 -6.03 -14.35 -25.72
N SER A 110 -5.11 -14.77 -26.61
CA SER A 110 -5.34 -15.90 -27.50
C SER A 110 -5.35 -17.22 -26.74
N GLN A 111 -4.46 -17.39 -25.76
CA GLN A 111 -4.41 -18.58 -24.92
C GLN A 111 -5.66 -18.72 -24.05
N LEU A 112 -6.12 -17.63 -23.41
CA LEU A 112 -7.37 -17.63 -22.64
C LEU A 112 -8.58 -18.06 -23.46
N LYS A 113 -8.67 -17.63 -24.73
CA LYS A 113 -9.74 -18.05 -25.64
C LYS A 113 -9.69 -19.54 -26.01
N LYS A 114 -8.49 -20.14 -26.03
CA LYS A 114 -8.34 -21.59 -26.27
C LYS A 114 -8.75 -22.41 -25.05
N ASP A 115 -8.57 -21.85 -23.86
CA ASP A 115 -8.85 -22.51 -22.58
C ASP A 115 -10.29 -22.31 -22.08
N SER A 116 -11.06 -21.42 -22.73
CA SER A 116 -12.50 -21.17 -22.47
C SER A 116 -13.40 -22.17 -23.19
#